data_AF-A0A1H9I9C5-F1
#
_entry.id   AF-A0A1H9I9C5-F1
#
_cell.length_a   1.000
_cell.length_b   1.000
_cell.length_c   1.000
_cell.angle_alpha   90.00
_cell.angle_beta   90.00
_cell.angle_gamma   90.00
#
_symmetry.space_group_name_H-M   'P 1'
#
loop_
_entity.id
_entity.type
_entity.pdbx_description
1 polymer ?
#
loop_
_entity_poly.entity_id
_entity_poly.type
_entity_poly.pdbx_seq_one_letter_code
_entity_poly.pdbx_strand_id
1 'polypeptide(L)'
;MRNAVAAVALPVAALAAVLAGCSSGTQSGAPGASSPGASSPGAAPTSVTSAPGATGSSGVNPTNAPVPPPVSISEQKPVVPPNVTPVAKERVDTTSLSDTYRDEAYVFGDGRDVEVFGMGGGCKEARAEVTGQSAEVVHITLVTITKQPAGTVCAQEIRQVPLTVRLDAPLGDRRLILESREETG
;
A
#
# COMPACT_ATOMS: atom_id res chain seq x y z
N MET A 1 18.56 41.48 23.52
CA MET A 1 18.85 42.06 22.19
C MET A 1 17.72 41.62 21.27
N ARG A 2 16.84 42.55 20.91
CA ARG A 2 15.63 42.32 20.10
C ARG A 2 16.02 42.50 18.64
N ASN A 3 16.08 41.42 17.85
CA ASN A 3 16.33 41.52 16.41
C ASN A 3 15.02 41.38 15.63
N ALA A 4 14.58 42.56 15.20
CA ALA A 4 13.76 42.97 14.08
C ALA A 4 12.95 41.94 13.26
N VAL A 5 11.67 42.30 13.14
CA VAL A 5 10.70 41.98 12.08
C VAL A 5 11.17 42.49 10.72
N ALA A 6 10.95 41.71 9.66
CA ALA A 6 10.71 42.23 8.31
C ALA A 6 9.75 41.27 7.56
N ALA A 7 8.61 41.83 7.16
CA ALA A 7 7.54 41.18 6.43
C ALA A 7 7.80 41.19 4.91
N VAL A 8 7.32 40.17 4.18
CA VAL A 8 6.99 40.31 2.76
C VAL A 8 5.63 39.64 2.53
N ALA A 9 4.65 40.49 2.25
CA ALA A 9 3.32 40.11 1.79
C ALA A 9 3.40 39.68 0.31
N LEU A 10 2.70 38.60 -0.04
CA LEU A 10 2.46 38.21 -1.44
C LEU A 10 0.96 38.30 -1.74
N PRO A 11 0.57 38.83 -2.92
CA PRO A 11 -0.79 39.21 -3.21
C PRO A 11 -1.66 38.02 -3.61
N VAL A 12 -2.93 38.14 -3.21
CA VAL A 12 -4.08 37.40 -3.72
C VAL A 12 -4.24 37.67 -5.22
N ALA A 13 -4.26 36.61 -6.03
CA ALA A 13 -4.76 36.67 -7.40
C ALA A 13 -5.73 35.51 -7.62
N ALA A 14 -7.01 35.81 -7.43
CA ALA A 14 -8.11 35.01 -7.94
C ALA A 14 -8.20 35.21 -9.46
N LEU A 15 -8.25 34.12 -10.23
CA LEU A 15 -8.81 34.14 -11.58
C LEU A 15 -9.65 32.88 -11.78
N ALA A 16 -10.96 33.07 -11.83
CA ALA A 16 -11.95 32.10 -12.24
C ALA A 16 -12.19 32.23 -13.76
N ALA A 17 -12.27 31.10 -14.48
CA ALA A 17 -12.90 30.87 -15.79
C ALA A 17 -12.36 29.54 -16.36
N VAL A 18 -13.04 28.65 -17.12
CA VAL A 18 -14.38 28.57 -17.74
C VAL A 18 -14.44 27.20 -18.45
N LEU A 19 -15.58 26.51 -18.35
CA LEU A 19 -16.24 25.54 -19.25
C LEU A 19 -15.54 24.30 -19.88
N ALA A 20 -16.23 23.16 -19.65
CA ALA A 20 -16.75 22.18 -20.61
C ALA A 20 -15.78 21.36 -21.50
N GLY A 21 -15.82 20.04 -21.30
CA GLY A 21 -15.32 19.05 -22.25
C GLY A 21 -15.98 17.68 -22.04
N CYS A 22 -17.23 17.53 -22.49
CA CYS A 22 -17.85 16.23 -22.72
C CYS A 22 -17.17 15.57 -23.92
N SER A 23 -16.50 14.44 -23.74
CA SER A 23 -16.18 13.54 -24.87
C SER A 23 -17.12 12.34 -24.81
N SER A 24 -18.20 12.45 -25.58
CA SER A 24 -19.15 11.39 -25.88
C SER A 24 -18.51 10.38 -26.81
N GLY A 25 -18.09 9.23 -26.28
CA GLY A 25 -17.72 8.06 -27.08
C GLY A 25 -18.94 7.17 -27.31
N THR A 26 -19.66 7.40 -28.41
CA THR A 26 -20.66 6.46 -28.95
C THR A 26 -19.95 5.52 -29.92
N GLN A 27 -20.05 4.20 -29.73
CA GLN A 27 -20.51 3.24 -30.76
C GLN A 27 -20.47 1.79 -30.27
N SER A 28 -21.68 1.33 -29.92
CA SER A 28 -22.33 0.06 -30.28
C SER A 28 -21.48 -1.10 -30.79
N GLY A 29 -21.60 -2.24 -30.09
CA GLY A 29 -21.27 -3.57 -30.59
C GLY A 29 -21.90 -4.67 -29.74
N ALA A 30 -23.16 -4.99 -30.01
CA ALA A 30 -23.81 -6.27 -29.71
C ALA A 30 -24.59 -6.67 -30.99
N PRO A 31 -25.03 -7.92 -31.22
CA PRO A 31 -25.11 -9.05 -30.30
C PRO A 31 -24.58 -10.39 -30.87
N GLY A 32 -24.38 -11.37 -30.00
CA GLY A 32 -24.18 -12.76 -30.39
C GLY A 32 -24.81 -13.69 -29.35
N ALA A 33 -26.11 -13.92 -29.48
CA ALA A 33 -26.85 -14.92 -28.71
C ALA A 33 -27.14 -16.13 -29.60
N SER A 34 -26.88 -17.33 -29.07
CA SER A 34 -27.64 -18.60 -29.27
C SER A 34 -26.81 -19.73 -28.63
N SER A 35 -27.20 -20.35 -27.51
CA SER A 35 -28.30 -21.33 -27.29
C SER A 35 -27.81 -22.79 -27.32
N PRO A 36 -28.51 -23.76 -26.69
CA PRO A 36 -27.94 -24.65 -25.67
C PRO A 36 -27.83 -26.13 -26.13
N GLY A 37 -27.10 -26.95 -25.37
CA GLY A 37 -27.00 -28.40 -25.59
C GLY A 37 -27.00 -29.16 -24.26
N ALA A 38 -27.96 -30.09 -24.12
CA ALA A 38 -28.33 -30.76 -22.89
C ALA A 38 -27.69 -32.15 -22.70
N SER A 39 -27.63 -32.56 -21.42
CA SER A 39 -27.81 -33.93 -20.87
C SER A 39 -26.72 -35.02 -21.01
N SER A 40 -26.27 -35.47 -19.84
CA SER A 40 -25.70 -36.80 -19.44
C SER A 40 -26.58 -38.01 -19.87
N PRO A 41 -26.19 -39.31 -19.78
CA PRO A 41 -25.21 -39.93 -18.85
C PRO A 41 -24.34 -41.13 -19.34
N GLY A 42 -23.32 -41.46 -18.53
CA GLY A 42 -22.93 -42.83 -18.14
C GLY A 42 -22.15 -43.74 -19.12
N ALA A 43 -20.88 -44.03 -18.81
CA ALA A 43 -20.28 -45.39 -18.83
C ALA A 43 -18.78 -45.33 -18.47
N ALA A 44 -18.35 -46.15 -17.51
CA ALA A 44 -16.95 -46.56 -17.32
C ALA A 44 -16.56 -47.59 -18.40
N PRO A 45 -15.27 -47.73 -18.77
CA PRO A 45 -14.43 -48.75 -18.10
C PRO A 45 -12.93 -48.37 -17.97
N THR A 46 -12.18 -49.36 -17.47
CA THR A 46 -10.86 -49.40 -16.85
C THR A 46 -9.61 -49.30 -17.76
N SER A 47 -8.54 -48.74 -17.17
CA SER A 47 -7.08 -49.07 -17.27
C SER A 47 -6.38 -49.16 -18.64
N VAL A 48 -5.32 -48.36 -18.90
CA VAL A 48 -3.87 -48.65 -18.69
C VAL A 48 -2.95 -47.54 -19.25
N THR A 49 -1.82 -47.30 -18.56
CA THR A 49 -0.44 -47.06 -19.07
C THR A 49 -0.04 -45.79 -19.88
N SER A 50 0.89 -45.06 -19.25
CA SER A 50 2.04 -44.27 -19.76
C SER A 50 1.89 -42.89 -20.43
N ALA A 51 2.69 -41.96 -19.88
CA ALA A 51 3.01 -40.58 -20.31
C ALA A 51 3.69 -40.53 -21.70
N PRO A 52 3.83 -39.36 -22.40
CA PRO A 52 4.54 -38.17 -21.91
C PRO A 52 3.98 -36.78 -22.34
N GLY A 53 4.36 -35.74 -21.58
CA GLY A 53 4.67 -34.40 -22.09
C GLY A 53 3.53 -33.55 -22.67
N ALA A 54 2.97 -32.67 -21.84
CA ALA A 54 2.40 -31.42 -22.31
C ALA A 54 2.85 -30.30 -21.36
N THR A 55 3.83 -29.53 -21.83
CA THR A 55 4.30 -28.27 -21.24
C THR A 55 3.16 -27.25 -21.34
N GLY A 56 2.22 -27.32 -20.40
CA GLY A 56 1.22 -26.28 -20.18
C GLY A 56 1.90 -25.09 -19.54
N SER A 57 2.34 -24.14 -20.37
CA SER A 57 2.73 -22.81 -19.93
C SER A 57 1.48 -22.09 -19.42
N SER A 58 1.10 -22.38 -18.17
CA SER A 58 0.17 -21.55 -17.43
C SER A 58 0.92 -20.28 -17.07
N GLY A 59 0.71 -19.25 -17.89
CA GLY A 59 1.10 -17.89 -17.56
C GLY A 59 0.53 -17.54 -16.19
N VAL A 60 1.42 -17.49 -15.20
CA VAL A 60 1.09 -16.96 -13.88
C VAL A 60 0.94 -15.47 -14.08
N ASN A 61 -0.29 -15.02 -14.28
CA ASN A 61 -0.65 -13.63 -14.10
C ASN A 61 -0.27 -13.29 -12.63
N PRO A 62 0.65 -12.36 -12.34
CA PRO A 62 0.98 -12.03 -10.96
C PRO A 62 -0.20 -11.26 -10.38
N THR A 63 -1.18 -11.99 -9.84
CA THR A 63 -2.13 -11.43 -8.89
C THR A 63 -1.31 -10.93 -7.72
N ASN A 64 -1.31 -9.61 -7.55
CA ASN A 64 -0.66 -8.84 -6.49
C ASN A 64 -1.23 -9.24 -5.12
N ALA A 65 -0.85 -10.43 -4.63
CA ALA A 65 -1.20 -10.89 -3.30
C ALA A 65 -0.48 -10.00 -2.27
N PRO A 66 -1.14 -9.60 -1.17
CA PRO A 66 -0.49 -8.85 -0.10
C PRO A 66 0.74 -9.62 0.39
N VAL A 67 1.92 -9.01 0.28
CA VAL A 67 3.16 -9.59 0.81
C VAL A 67 3.14 -9.41 2.33
N PRO A 68 3.28 -10.48 3.13
CA PRO A 68 3.32 -10.36 4.58
C PRO A 68 4.59 -9.62 5.02
N PRO A 69 4.51 -8.78 6.06
CA PRO A 69 5.67 -8.05 6.58
C PRO A 69 6.73 -9.02 7.13
N PRO A 70 7.98 -8.97 6.65
CA PRO A 70 9.05 -9.84 7.12
C PRO A 70 9.66 -9.42 8.47
N VAL A 71 9.59 -8.14 8.85
CA VAL A 71 10.14 -7.66 10.12
C VAL A 71 9.05 -7.71 11.19
N SER A 72 9.38 -8.37 12.30
CA SER A 72 8.48 -8.45 13.45
C SER A 72 9.03 -7.58 14.58
N ILE A 73 8.13 -6.87 15.28
CA ILE A 73 8.47 -6.19 16.53
C ILE A 73 8.36 -7.22 17.66
N SER A 74 9.49 -7.65 18.22
CA SER A 74 9.51 -8.37 19.50
C SER A 74 9.95 -7.43 20.62
N GLU A 75 9.06 -7.27 21.59
CA GLU A 75 9.08 -6.52 22.86
C GLU A 75 9.74 -5.12 22.90
N GLN A 76 10.91 -4.87 22.29
CA GLN A 76 11.52 -3.54 22.18
C GLN A 76 12.30 -3.26 20.89
N LYS A 77 12.69 -4.29 20.10
CA LYS A 77 13.57 -4.10 18.92
C LYS A 77 13.07 -4.89 17.71
N PRO A 78 13.13 -4.32 16.48
CA PRO A 78 12.78 -5.05 15.27
C PRO A 78 13.72 -6.25 15.07
N VAL A 79 13.14 -7.43 14.81
CA VAL A 79 13.86 -8.64 14.40
C VAL A 79 13.93 -8.62 12.87
N VAL A 80 15.12 -8.36 12.33
CA VAL A 80 15.35 -8.17 10.89
C VAL A 80 15.88 -9.47 10.27
N PRO A 81 15.14 -10.11 9.34
CA PRO A 81 15.62 -11.27 8.59
C PRO A 81 16.77 -10.93 7.63
N PRO A 82 17.58 -11.91 7.17
CA PRO A 82 18.74 -11.65 6.32
C PRO A 82 18.41 -11.06 4.94
N ASN A 83 17.17 -11.22 4.46
CA ASN A 83 16.72 -10.74 3.15
C ASN A 83 16.03 -9.36 3.22
N VAL A 84 16.27 -8.63 4.31
CA VAL A 84 15.67 -7.32 4.57
C VAL A 84 16.78 -6.32 4.87
N THR A 85 16.76 -5.21 4.16
CA THR A 85 17.77 -4.16 4.28
C THR A 85 17.19 -2.96 5.01
N PRO A 86 17.77 -2.49 6.13
CA PRO A 86 17.33 -1.25 6.76
C PRO A 86 17.58 -0.06 5.85
N VAL A 87 16.64 0.86 5.78
CA VAL A 87 16.84 2.16 5.11
C VAL A 87 17.67 3.04 6.04
N ALA A 88 18.75 3.63 5.52
CA ALA A 88 19.61 4.53 6.29
C ALA A 88 18.80 5.72 6.81
N LYS A 89 18.99 6.09 8.09
CA LYS A 89 18.15 7.09 8.78
C LYS A 89 18.16 8.45 8.09
N GLU A 90 19.30 8.85 7.55
CA GLU A 90 19.47 10.09 6.78
C GLU A 90 18.67 10.12 5.47
N ARG A 91 18.19 8.96 4.99
CA ARG A 91 17.31 8.84 3.82
C ARG A 91 15.83 8.74 4.19
N VAL A 92 15.50 8.69 5.48
CA VAL A 92 14.12 8.70 5.99
C VAL A 92 13.83 10.07 6.59
N ASP A 93 12.99 10.83 5.92
CA ASP A 93 12.45 12.09 6.42
C ASP A 93 11.18 11.81 7.24
N THR A 94 11.24 12.10 8.53
CA THR A 94 10.13 11.91 9.48
C THR A 94 9.67 13.23 10.09
N THR A 95 9.96 14.37 9.44
CA THR A 95 9.62 15.70 9.98
C THR A 95 8.12 15.91 10.15
N SER A 96 7.31 15.29 9.29
CA SER A 96 5.83 15.28 9.36
C SER A 96 5.28 14.10 10.18
N LEU A 97 6.14 13.28 10.78
CA LEU A 97 5.74 12.10 11.53
C LEU A 97 5.53 12.45 13.00
N SER A 98 4.43 11.98 13.60
CA SER A 98 4.22 12.14 15.04
C SER A 98 5.25 11.31 15.84
N ASP A 99 5.62 11.80 17.02
CA ASP A 99 6.60 11.19 17.95
C ASP A 99 6.27 9.75 18.40
N THR A 100 5.02 9.34 18.27
CA THR A 100 4.52 8.02 18.66
C THR A 100 4.93 6.91 17.67
N TYR A 101 5.29 7.28 16.44
CA TYR A 101 5.66 6.33 15.39
C TYR A 101 7.17 6.06 15.38
N ARG A 102 7.57 4.92 14.79
CA ARG A 102 8.97 4.59 14.53
C ARG A 102 9.47 5.33 13.31
N ASP A 103 10.74 5.75 13.37
CA ASP A 103 11.47 6.34 12.25
C ASP A 103 12.19 5.29 11.38
N GLU A 104 12.04 4.01 11.71
CA GLU A 104 12.67 2.91 11.00
C GLU A 104 11.83 2.44 9.81
N ALA A 105 12.51 2.21 8.68
CA ALA A 105 11.94 1.57 7.50
C ALA A 105 12.87 0.48 6.99
N TYR A 106 12.28 -0.53 6.36
CA TYR A 106 12.99 -1.70 5.86
C TYR A 106 12.60 -1.96 4.41
N VAL A 107 13.55 -2.36 3.57
CA VAL A 107 13.29 -2.68 2.17
C VAL A 107 13.62 -4.13 1.87
N PHE A 108 12.78 -4.78 1.07
CA PHE A 108 12.91 -6.16 0.65
C PHE A 108 12.21 -6.38 -0.70
N GLY A 109 12.13 -7.64 -1.17
CA GLY A 109 11.45 -7.97 -2.43
C GLY A 109 11.99 -7.18 -3.62
N ASP A 110 13.29 -7.36 -3.91
CA ASP A 110 14.04 -6.65 -4.96
C ASP A 110 14.05 -5.12 -4.81
N GLY A 111 13.89 -4.64 -3.57
CA GLY A 111 13.87 -3.22 -3.24
C GLY A 111 12.50 -2.56 -3.44
N ARG A 112 11.47 -3.32 -3.83
CA ARG A 112 10.13 -2.79 -4.15
C ARG A 112 9.14 -2.90 -3.00
N ASP A 113 9.42 -3.71 -1.98
CA ASP A 113 8.60 -3.76 -0.78
C ASP A 113 9.25 -2.91 0.30
N VAL A 114 8.48 -2.01 0.91
CA VAL A 114 8.89 -1.23 2.06
C VAL A 114 8.03 -1.61 3.26
N GLU A 115 8.68 -1.99 4.35
CA GLU A 115 8.03 -2.15 5.64
C GLU A 115 8.26 -0.92 6.52
N VAL A 116 7.18 -0.46 7.15
CA VAL A 116 7.11 0.64 8.11
C VAL A 116 6.20 0.22 9.27
N PHE A 117 6.14 1.00 10.35
CA PHE A 117 5.34 0.64 11.53
C PHE A 117 4.26 1.66 11.82
N GLY A 118 3.01 1.24 11.75
CA GLY A 118 1.85 2.04 12.14
C GLY A 118 1.39 1.75 13.57
N MET A 119 0.37 2.48 14.03
CA MET A 119 -0.20 2.33 15.37
C MET A 119 -1.56 1.67 15.30
N GLY A 120 -1.70 0.47 15.87
CA GLY A 120 -2.95 -0.30 15.86
C GLY A 120 -3.25 -0.92 17.22
N GLY A 121 -4.52 -1.21 17.50
CA GLY A 121 -4.97 -1.73 18.79
C GLY A 121 -6.22 -1.03 19.29
N GLY A 122 -6.94 -1.65 20.21
CA GLY A 122 -8.28 -1.18 20.59
C GLY A 122 -9.21 -1.12 19.40
N CYS A 123 -9.70 0.08 19.09
CA CYS A 123 -10.51 0.37 17.90
C CYS A 123 -9.73 1.06 16.78
N LYS A 124 -8.40 1.17 16.92
CA LYS A 124 -7.51 1.75 15.91
C LYS A 124 -6.98 0.65 14.99
N GLU A 125 -7.18 0.83 13.69
CA GLU A 125 -6.53 0.07 12.63
C GLU A 125 -5.43 0.91 12.00
N ALA A 126 -4.27 0.31 11.72
CA ALA A 126 -3.18 0.98 11.01
C ALA A 126 -3.16 0.57 9.54
N ARG A 127 -2.86 1.52 8.65
CA ARG A 127 -2.60 1.31 7.22
C ARG A 127 -1.42 2.16 6.78
N ALA A 128 -0.77 1.73 5.70
CA ALA A 128 0.26 2.51 5.03
C ALA A 128 -0.15 2.68 3.57
N GLU A 129 -0.05 3.90 3.07
CA GLU A 129 -0.46 4.27 1.73
C GLU A 129 0.69 4.96 1.02
N VAL A 130 0.96 4.57 -0.23
CA VAL A 130 1.91 5.29 -1.08
C VAL A 130 1.18 6.46 -1.70
N THR A 131 1.46 7.66 -1.21
CA THR A 131 0.76 8.90 -1.59
C THR A 131 1.50 9.69 -2.69
N GLY A 132 2.73 9.30 -3.00
CA GLY A 132 3.51 9.86 -4.11
C GLY A 132 4.79 9.08 -4.38
N GLN A 133 5.20 9.00 -5.65
CA GLN A 133 6.46 8.39 -6.07
C GLN A 133 7.09 9.20 -7.20
N SER A 134 8.39 9.46 -7.09
CA SER A 134 9.22 10.04 -8.14
C SER A 134 10.53 9.25 -8.30
N ALA A 135 11.43 9.75 -9.15
CA ALA A 135 12.77 9.18 -9.28
C ALA A 135 13.66 9.43 -8.05
N GLU A 136 13.31 10.40 -7.20
CA GLU A 136 14.11 10.86 -6.05
C GLU A 136 13.43 10.61 -4.71
N VAL A 137 12.10 10.57 -4.66
CA VAL A 137 11.34 10.58 -3.41
C VAL A 137 10.16 9.61 -3.45
N VAL A 138 9.88 9.01 -2.30
CA VAL A 138 8.69 8.20 -2.01
C VAL A 138 7.96 8.82 -0.83
N HIS A 139 6.68 9.10 -0.98
CA HIS A 139 5.82 9.50 0.12
C HIS A 139 4.99 8.31 0.58
N ILE A 140 5.13 7.95 1.85
CA ILE A 140 4.28 6.98 2.52
C ILE A 140 3.54 7.69 3.65
N THR A 141 2.22 7.55 3.67
CA THR A 141 1.37 8.05 4.74
C THR A 141 0.90 6.89 5.62
N LEU A 142 1.22 6.96 6.91
CA LEU A 142 0.73 6.05 7.94
C LEU A 142 -0.64 6.55 8.40
N VAL A 143 -1.68 5.81 8.05
CA VAL A 143 -3.08 6.14 8.36
C VAL A 143 -3.53 5.32 9.56
N THR A 144 -3.96 6.01 10.62
CA THR A 144 -4.58 5.39 11.79
C THR A 144 -6.07 5.65 11.75
N ILE A 145 -6.86 4.60 11.54
CA ILE A 145 -8.32 4.65 11.40
C ILE A 145 -8.95 4.23 12.72
N THR A 146 -9.74 5.10 13.33
CA THR A 146 -10.51 4.77 14.53
C THR A 146 -11.91 4.32 14.14
N LYS A 147 -12.24 3.07 14.44
CA LYS A 147 -13.57 2.45 14.21
C LYS A 147 -14.17 2.03 15.54
N GLN A 148 -14.85 2.95 16.21
CA GLN A 148 -15.53 2.66 17.48
C GLN A 148 -17.03 2.47 17.24
N PRO A 149 -17.57 1.24 17.36
CA PRO A 149 -19.01 1.02 17.32
C PRO A 149 -19.74 1.80 18.43
N ALA A 150 -20.94 2.28 18.13
CA ALA A 150 -21.75 3.01 19.11
C ALA A 150 -22.03 2.17 20.35
N GLY A 151 -21.89 2.78 21.53
CA GLY A 151 -22.13 2.11 22.82
C GLY A 151 -21.06 1.10 23.24
N THR A 152 -19.93 1.02 22.51
CA THR A 152 -18.81 0.15 22.88
C THR A 152 -17.65 0.95 23.48
N VAL A 153 -16.91 0.29 24.36
CA VAL A 153 -15.63 0.77 24.88
C VAL A 153 -14.51 -0.02 24.22
N CYS A 154 -13.48 0.68 23.75
CA CYS A 154 -12.33 0.07 23.11
C CYS A 154 -11.27 -0.29 24.15
N ALA A 155 -10.51 -1.37 23.90
CA ALA A 155 -9.28 -1.58 24.65
C ALA A 155 -8.34 -0.38 24.48
N GLN A 156 -7.65 -0.01 25.54
CA GLN A 156 -6.71 1.13 25.54
C GLN A 156 -5.32 0.75 25.02
N GLU A 157 -5.06 -0.55 24.85
CA GLU A 157 -3.79 -1.04 24.36
C GLU A 157 -3.62 -0.67 22.87
N ILE A 158 -2.69 0.24 22.61
CA ILE A 158 -2.20 0.57 21.27
C ILE A 158 -0.77 0.06 21.16
N ARG A 159 -0.48 -0.64 20.08
CA ARG A 159 0.83 -1.21 19.77
C ARG A 159 1.27 -0.82 18.37
N GLN A 160 2.57 -0.89 18.15
CA GLN A 160 3.12 -0.76 16.81
C GLN A 160 2.86 -2.05 16.03
N VAL A 161 2.43 -1.92 14.78
CA VAL A 161 2.18 -3.04 13.88
C VAL A 161 2.97 -2.83 12.58
N PRO A 162 3.62 -3.89 12.06
CA PRO A 162 4.33 -3.78 10.79
C PRO A 162 3.34 -3.67 9.64
N LEU A 163 3.66 -2.79 8.69
CA LEU A 163 2.87 -2.48 7.51
C LEU A 163 3.77 -2.54 6.29
N THR A 164 3.37 -3.31 5.28
CA THR A 164 4.10 -3.41 4.01
C THR A 164 3.38 -2.64 2.93
N VAL A 165 4.14 -1.86 2.17
CA VAL A 165 3.68 -1.25 0.92
C VAL A 165 4.55 -1.69 -0.25
N ARG A 166 3.93 -1.80 -1.42
CA ARG A 166 4.61 -2.08 -2.69
C ARG A 166 4.83 -0.78 -3.47
N LEU A 167 6.05 -0.56 -3.91
CA LEU A 167 6.47 0.56 -4.75
C LEU A 167 6.35 0.25 -6.24
N ASP A 168 6.25 1.31 -7.06
CA ASP A 168 6.18 1.21 -8.54
C ASP A 168 7.54 0.88 -9.19
N ALA A 169 8.62 1.25 -8.51
CA ALA A 169 10.01 0.98 -8.80
C ALA A 169 10.77 0.69 -7.49
N PRO A 170 11.95 0.04 -7.54
CA PRO A 170 12.74 -0.18 -6.34
C PRO A 170 13.09 1.15 -5.64
N LEU A 171 13.17 1.13 -4.30
CA LEU A 171 13.54 2.29 -3.50
C LEU A 171 14.94 2.80 -3.89
N GLY A 172 15.93 1.92 -4.05
CA GLY A 172 17.28 2.27 -4.49
C GLY A 172 17.90 3.40 -3.65
N ASP A 173 18.18 4.53 -4.30
CA ASP A 173 18.71 5.75 -3.69
C ASP A 173 17.64 6.82 -3.39
N ARG A 174 16.36 6.53 -3.69
CA ARG A 174 15.25 7.43 -3.38
C ARG A 174 15.17 7.66 -1.87
N ARG A 175 14.85 8.89 -1.49
CA ARG A 175 14.50 9.24 -0.12
C ARG A 175 13.09 8.78 0.20
N LEU A 176 12.87 8.43 1.45
CA LEU A 176 11.57 8.05 1.98
C LEU A 176 11.06 9.18 2.85
N ILE A 177 9.85 9.67 2.59
CA ILE A 177 9.15 10.64 3.43
C ILE A 177 8.01 9.90 4.12
N LEU A 178 8.02 9.94 5.45
CA LEU A 178 7.00 9.33 6.30
C LEU A 178 6.16 10.42 6.95
N GLU A 179 4.85 10.31 6.80
CA GLU A 179 3.88 11.20 7.44
C GLU A 179 2.80 10.39 8.14
N SER A 180 2.16 10.97 9.15
CA SER A 180 1.04 10.33 9.85
C SER A 180 -0.27 11.09 9.67
N ARG A 181 -1.37 10.37 9.52
CA ARG A 181 -2.73 10.91 9.45
C ARG A 181 -3.69 10.09 10.29
N GLU A 182 -4.64 10.75 10.93
CA GLU A 182 -5.76 10.09 11.60
C GLU A 182 -7.04 10.16 10.77
N GLU A 183 -7.83 9.09 10.81
CA GLU A 183 -9.15 8.99 10.19
C GLU A 183 -10.16 8.40 11.19
N THR A 184 -11.44 8.73 10.97
CA THR A 184 -12.56 8.04 11.61
C THR A 184 -13.28 7.22 10.55
N GLY A 185 -13.60 5.96 10.84
CA GLY A 185 -14.23 5.02 9.91
C GLY A 185 -15.51 4.39 10.42
#